data_AF-A0A2E7PTQ8-F1
#
_entry.id   AF-A0A2E7PTQ8-F1
#
_cell.length_a   1.000
_cell.length_b   1.000
_cell.length_c   1.000
_cell.angle_alpha   90.00
_cell.angle_beta   90.00
_cell.angle_gamma   90.00
#
_symmetry.space_group_name_H-M   'P 1'
#
loop_
_entity.id
_entity.type
_entity.pdbx_description
1 polymer ?
#
loop_
_entity_poly.entity_id
_entity_poly.type
_entity_poly.pdbx_seq_one_letter_code
_entity_poly.pdbx_strand_id
1 'polypeptide(L)'
;MQAPKEIAVVGKYLALAWESGEECFIEGPYLRLHSPSAEQAGEKDIFGRISGGSSESDFSKVRILDFVRIGNYALRLRFSDGHNTGIYSWEILKSLADSFESEKRA
;
A
#
# COMPACT_ATOMS: atom_id res chain seq x y z
N MET A 1 -1.56 10.59 13.07
CA MET A 1 -1.03 11.11 11.79
C MET A 1 -2.11 11.90 11.07
N GLN A 2 -1.73 12.91 10.28
CA GLN A 2 -2.67 13.70 9.50
C GLN A 2 -3.11 12.92 8.26
N ALA A 3 -4.37 13.05 7.86
CA ALA A 3 -4.85 12.47 6.61
C ALA A 3 -4.28 13.26 5.43
N PRO A 4 -4.07 12.62 4.26
CA PRO A 4 -3.69 13.36 3.07
C PRO A 4 -4.81 14.32 2.65
N LYS A 5 -4.43 15.52 2.25
CA LYS A 5 -5.31 16.55 1.71
C LYS A 5 -5.99 16.07 0.43
N GLU A 6 -5.20 15.45 -0.46
CA GLU A 6 -5.68 14.93 -1.73
C GLU A 6 -5.20 13.50 -1.96
N ILE A 7 -6.07 12.70 -2.57
CA ILE A 7 -5.82 11.29 -2.89
C ILE A 7 -6.36 11.08 -4.29
N ALA A 8 -5.51 10.60 -5.19
CA ALA A 8 -5.89 10.32 -6.56
C ALA A 8 -5.20 9.04 -7.05
N VAL A 9 -5.83 8.35 -7.99
CA VAL A 9 -5.20 7.26 -8.73
C VAL A 9 -4.84 7.78 -10.11
N VAL A 10 -3.55 7.80 -10.42
CA VAL A 10 -3.01 8.32 -11.69
C VAL A 10 -2.36 7.18 -12.45
N GLY A 11 -3.11 6.61 -13.39
CA GLY A 11 -2.67 5.45 -14.17
C GLY A 11 -2.45 4.21 -13.29
N LYS A 12 -1.20 3.88 -13.01
CA LYS A 12 -0.80 2.76 -12.12
C LYS A 12 -0.36 3.20 -10.73
N TYR A 13 -0.35 4.51 -10.44
CA TYR A 13 0.15 5.07 -9.20
C TYR A 13 -1.00 5.53 -8.29
N LEU A 14 -0.84 5.33 -6.99
CA LEU A 14 -1.58 6.04 -5.96
C LEU A 14 -0.82 7.32 -5.62
N ALA A 15 -1.41 8.47 -5.92
CA ALA A 15 -0.92 9.78 -5.55
C ALA A 15 -1.56 10.23 -4.24
N LEU A 16 -0.73 10.62 -3.28
CA LEU A 16 -1.13 11.12 -1.96
C LEU A 16 -0.45 12.47 -1.74
N ALA A 17 -1.24 13.53 -1.58
CA ALA A 17 -0.75 14.85 -1.22
C ALA A 17 -1.08 15.13 0.26
N TRP A 18 -0.06 15.33 1.08
CA TRP A 18 -0.19 15.58 2.51
C TRP A 18 -0.35 17.08 2.79
N GLU A 19 -0.99 17.44 3.92
CA GLU A 19 -1.11 18.84 4.34
C GLU A 19 0.24 19.54 4.55
N SER A 20 1.29 18.79 4.88
CA SER A 20 2.66 19.29 5.02
C SER A 20 3.30 19.72 3.69
N GLY A 21 2.65 19.49 2.54
CA GLY A 21 3.19 19.75 1.20
C GLY A 21 4.04 18.60 0.64
N GLU A 22 4.16 17.49 1.37
CA GLU A 22 4.78 16.27 0.87
C GLU A 22 3.84 15.56 -0.11
N GLU A 23 4.39 15.01 -1.18
CA GLU A 23 3.67 14.22 -2.16
C GLU A 23 4.29 12.83 -2.26
N CYS A 24 3.46 11.80 -2.28
CA CYS A 24 3.91 10.42 -2.38
C CYS A 24 3.23 9.74 -3.55
N PHE A 25 4.01 8.98 -4.32
CA PHE A 25 3.53 8.21 -5.46
C PHE A 25 3.96 6.76 -5.28
N ILE A 26 2.99 5.85 -5.20
CA ILE A 26 3.29 4.42 -4.99
C ILE A 26 2.60 3.62 -6.08
N GLU A 27 3.32 2.67 -6.68
CA GLU A 27 2.75 1.80 -7.71
C GLU A 27 1.75 0.81 -7.11
N GLY A 28 0.62 0.62 -7.79
CA GLY A 28 -0.35 -0.43 -7.50
C GLY A 28 0.25 -1.83 -7.30
N PRO A 29 1.15 -2.33 -8.17
CA PRO A 29 1.85 -3.59 -7.95
C PRO A 29 2.62 -3.61 -6.63
N TYR A 30 3.32 -2.53 -6.28
CA TYR A 30 4.09 -2.41 -5.04
C TYR A 30 3.16 -2.44 -3.82
N LEU A 31 2.06 -1.67 -3.86
CA LEU A 31 1.04 -1.70 -2.81
C LEU A 31 0.43 -3.09 -2.65
N ARG A 32 0.19 -3.82 -3.75
CA ARG A 32 -0.37 -5.17 -3.72
C ARG A 32 0.61 -6.17 -3.12
N LEU A 33 1.88 -6.10 -3.50
CA LEU A 33 2.97 -6.93 -2.98
C LEU A 33 3.13 -6.75 -1.46
N HIS A 34 3.08 -5.50 -1.00
CA HIS A 34 3.19 -5.12 0.41
C HIS A 34 1.83 -4.93 1.10
N SER A 35 0.77 -5.56 0.61
CA SER A 35 -0.58 -5.44 1.18
C SER A 35 -0.63 -6.02 2.60
N PRO A 36 -1.06 -5.27 3.63
CA PRO A 36 -1.13 -5.73 5.02
C PRO A 36 -2.31 -6.67 5.32
N SER A 37 -3.08 -7.10 4.31
CA SER A 37 -4.10 -8.14 4.48
C SER A 37 -3.46 -9.35 5.18
N ALA A 38 -4.20 -9.97 6.10
CA ALA A 38 -3.76 -11.04 7.01
C ALA A 38 -3.07 -12.27 6.35
N GLU A 39 -3.00 -12.33 5.02
CA GLU A 39 -2.22 -13.31 4.27
C GLU A 39 -0.71 -12.98 4.18
N GLN A 40 -0.33 -11.71 4.29
CA GLN A 40 1.07 -11.23 4.22
C GLN A 40 1.57 -10.65 5.54
N ALA A 41 0.65 -10.24 6.42
CA ALA A 41 0.96 -9.98 7.82
C ALA A 41 1.08 -11.34 8.52
N GLY A 42 2.16 -12.08 8.23
CA GLY A 42 2.55 -13.22 9.05
C GLY A 42 2.49 -12.76 10.50
N GLU A 43 1.66 -13.44 11.29
CA GLU A 43 1.62 -13.25 12.72
C GLU A 43 3.08 -13.29 13.20
N LYS A 44 3.56 -12.22 13.85
CA LYS A 44 4.82 -12.32 14.58
C LYS A 44 4.58 -13.30 15.70
N ASP A 45 4.79 -14.58 15.43
CA ASP A 45 4.93 -15.56 16.47
C ASP A 45 6.08 -15.08 17.37
N ILE A 46 5.87 -15.19 18.67
CA ILE A 46 6.78 -14.84 19.77
C ILE A 46 8.20 -15.43 19.62
N PHE A 47 8.43 -16.33 18.65
CA PHE A 47 9.73 -16.90 18.28
C PHE A 47 10.41 -16.34 17.02
N GLY A 48 9.88 -15.29 16.37
CA GLY A 48 10.59 -14.60 15.28
C GLY A 48 10.73 -15.37 13.96
N ARG A 49 9.94 -16.44 13.75
CA ARG A 49 9.84 -17.11 12.44
C ARG A 49 8.67 -16.54 11.66
N ILE A 50 8.98 -15.76 10.63
CA ILE A 50 8.04 -15.42 9.56
C ILE A 50 7.90 -16.67 8.70
N SER A 51 6.79 -17.39 8.81
CA SER A 51 6.45 -18.50 7.91
C SER A 51 5.13 -18.14 7.25
N GLY A 52 5.22 -17.57 6.05
CA GLY A 52 4.05 -17.05 5.35
C GLY A 52 4.44 -15.91 4.42
N GLY A 53 5.22 -16.21 3.40
CA GLY A 53 5.43 -15.31 2.28
C GLY A 53 5.17 -16.11 1.03
N SER A 54 3.93 -16.11 0.52
CA SER A 54 3.64 -16.54 -0.84
C SER A 54 4.25 -15.50 -1.79
N SER A 55 5.58 -15.53 -1.88
CA SER A 55 6.41 -14.67 -2.70
C SER A 55 6.44 -15.19 -4.14
N GLU A 56 5.28 -15.32 -4.80
CA GLU A 56 5.26 -15.91 -6.15
C GLU A 56 4.02 -15.54 -6.98
N SER A 57 3.33 -14.45 -6.64
CA SER A 57 2.29 -13.92 -7.53
C SER A 57 2.86 -12.73 -8.30
N ASP A 58 2.90 -12.85 -9.63
CA ASP A 58 3.25 -11.75 -10.53
C ASP A 58 2.20 -10.64 -10.40
N PHE A 59 2.42 -9.72 -9.45
CA PHE A 59 1.56 -8.57 -9.28
C PHE A 59 1.91 -7.43 -10.25
N SER A 60 2.91 -7.59 -11.11
CA SER A 60 3.41 -6.57 -12.05
C SER A 60 2.33 -5.98 -12.95
N LYS A 61 1.27 -6.74 -13.24
CA LYS A 61 0.12 -6.31 -14.06
C LYS A 61 -1.05 -5.75 -13.23
N VAL A 62 -0.98 -5.85 -11.92
CA VAL A 62 -2.04 -5.39 -11.02
C VAL A 62 -2.10 -3.88 -11.01
N ARG A 63 -3.31 -3.35 -11.14
CA ARG A 63 -3.58 -1.91 -11.09
C ARG A 63 -4.58 -1.59 -10.00
N ILE A 64 -4.49 -0.38 -9.48
CA ILE A 64 -5.48 0.17 -8.56
C ILE A 64 -6.69 0.54 -9.41
N LEU A 65 -7.82 -0.09 -9.14
CA LEU A 65 -9.08 0.22 -9.78
C LEU A 65 -9.78 1.39 -9.09
N ASP A 66 -9.76 1.38 -7.76
CA ASP A 66 -10.54 2.31 -6.95
C ASP A 66 -9.98 2.32 -5.51
N PHE A 67 -10.34 3.35 -4.74
CA PHE A 67 -10.02 3.42 -3.32
C PHE A 67 -11.20 3.95 -2.53
N VAL A 68 -11.30 3.49 -1.28
CA VAL A 68 -12.34 3.93 -0.33
C VAL A 68 -11.66 4.40 0.93
N ARG A 69 -11.99 5.62 1.38
CA ARG A 69 -11.51 6.14 2.66
C ARG A 69 -12.18 5.40 3.81
N ILE A 70 -11.36 4.88 4.73
CA ILE A 70 -11.82 4.21 5.95
C ILE A 70 -11.59 5.17 7.11
N GLY A 71 -12.66 5.89 7.47
CA GLY A 71 -12.62 6.94 8.47
C GLY A 71 -11.54 7.98 8.14
N ASN A 72 -10.77 8.35 9.17
CA ASN A 72 -9.68 9.32 9.06
C ASN A 72 -8.29 8.71 9.23
N TYR A 73 -8.14 7.39 9.13
CA TYR A 73 -6.87 6.71 9.45
C TYR A 73 -6.32 5.81 8.34
N ALA A 74 -7.14 5.40 7.37
CA ALA A 74 -6.72 4.45 6.34
C ALA A 74 -7.46 4.59 5.01
N LEU A 75 -6.90 3.93 3.99
CA LEU A 75 -7.53 3.64 2.71
C LEU A 75 -7.74 2.14 2.55
N ARG A 76 -8.89 1.77 2.00
CA ARG A 76 -9.07 0.47 1.39
C ARG A 76 -8.85 0.60 -0.11
N LEU A 77 -7.92 -0.17 -0.66
CA LEU A 77 -7.64 -0.18 -2.10
C LEU A 77 -8.33 -1.36 -2.77
N ARG A 78 -8.89 -1.12 -3.97
CA ARG A 78 -9.39 -2.16 -4.86
C ARG A 78 -8.42 -2.36 -6.01
N PHE A 79 -8.03 -3.61 -6.23
CA PHE A 79 -7.07 -4.00 -7.24
C PHE A 79 -7.74 -4.78 -8.38
N SER A 80 -7.13 -4.74 -9.56
CA SER A 80 -7.64 -5.43 -10.76
C SER A 80 -7.63 -6.95 -10.67
N ASP A 81 -6.88 -7.50 -9.73
CA ASP A 81 -6.79 -8.93 -9.40
C ASP A 81 -8.02 -9.43 -8.61
N GLY A 82 -8.94 -8.54 -8.25
CA GLY A 82 -10.10 -8.86 -7.40
C GLY A 82 -9.84 -8.61 -5.91
N HIS A 83 -8.60 -8.32 -5.51
CA HIS A 83 -8.26 -7.98 -4.13
C HIS A 83 -8.87 -6.64 -3.70
N ASN A 84 -9.60 -6.65 -2.60
CA ASN A 84 -10.31 -5.47 -2.09
C ASN A 84 -10.34 -5.37 -0.56
N THR A 85 -9.59 -6.22 0.14
CA THR A 85 -9.59 -6.29 1.62
C THR A 85 -8.42 -5.55 2.25
N GLY A 86 -7.42 -5.14 1.46
CA GLY A 86 -6.23 -4.45 1.96
C GLY A 86 -6.57 -3.08 2.54
N ILE A 87 -6.34 -2.91 3.85
CA ILE A 87 -6.50 -1.64 4.57
C ILE A 87 -5.10 -1.05 4.81
N TYR A 88 -4.83 0.07 4.17
CA TYR A 88 -3.57 0.79 4.23
C TYR A 88 -3.74 2.01 5.11
N SER A 89 -3.26 1.92 6.35
CA SER A 89 -3.18 3.07 7.24
C SER A 89 -2.24 4.13 6.68
N TRP A 90 -2.43 5.40 7.06
CA TRP A 90 -1.55 6.49 6.64
C TRP A 90 -0.07 6.21 6.97
N GLU A 91 0.18 5.57 8.11
CA GLU A 91 1.50 5.09 8.54
C GLU A 91 2.13 4.12 7.54
N ILE A 92 1.36 3.13 7.10
CA ILE A 92 1.80 2.12 6.14
C ILE A 92 2.07 2.79 4.78
N LEU A 93 1.17 3.67 4.32
CA LEU A 93 1.34 4.37 3.04
C LEU A 93 2.60 5.25 3.03
N LYS A 94 2.87 5.99 4.12
CA LYS A 94 4.11 6.75 4.29
C LYS A 94 5.34 5.84 4.26
N SER A 95 5.32 4.75 5.02
CA SER A 95 6.45 3.81 5.09
C SER A 95 6.73 3.15 3.75
N LEU A 96 5.68 2.75 3.02
CA LEU A 96 5.80 2.14 1.70
C LEU A 96 6.28 3.16 0.66
N ALA A 97 5.83 4.41 0.75
CA ALA A 97 6.32 5.48 -0.12
C ALA A 97 7.83 5.71 0.07
N ASP A 98 8.30 5.79 1.33
CA ASP A 98 9.72 5.98 1.64
C ASP A 98 10.59 4.82 1.15
N SER A 99 10.12 3.59 1.34
CA SER A 99 10.79 2.39 0.83
C SER A 99 10.82 2.34 -0.70
N PHE A 100 9.70 2.69 -1.34
CA PHE A 100 9.59 2.72 -2.80
C PHE A 100 10.49 3.80 -3.42
N GLU A 101 10.54 5.00 -2.85
CA GLU A 101 11.41 6.08 -3.32
C GLU A 101 12.88 5.74 -3.14
N SER A 102 13.24 5.09 -2.02
CA SER A 102 14.59 4.62 -1.76
C SER A 102 15.05 3.57 -2.77
N GLU A 103 14.18 2.61 -3.10
CA GLU A 103 14.46 1.55 -4.07
C GLU A 103 14.54 2.09 -5.51
N LYS A 104 13.72 3.09 -5.86
CA LYS A 104 13.75 3.74 -7.18
C LYS A 104 14.99 4.61 -7.41
N ARG A 105 15.61 5.11 -6.33
CA ARG A 105 16.80 5.96 -6.38
C ARG A 105 18.12 5.18 -6.40
N ALA A 106 18.08 3.90 -6.00
CA ALA A 106 19.21 2.98 -6.06
C ALA A 106 19.47 2.49 -7.49
#